data_AF-A0A8H9DEM8-F1
#
_entry.id   AF-A0A8H9DEM8-F1
#
_cell.length_a   1.000
_cell.length_b   1.000
_cell.length_c   1.000
_cell.angle_alpha   90.00
_cell.angle_beta   90.00
_cell.angle_gamma   90.00
#
_symmetry.space_group_name_H-M   'P 1'
#
loop_
_entity.id
_entity.type
_entity.pdbx_description
1 polymer ?
#
loop_
_entity_poly.entity_id
_entity_poly.type
_entity_poly.pdbx_seq_one_letter_code
_entity_poly.pdbx_strand_id
1 'polypeptide(L)'
;KGIVNISTDSLWNLKTSSTNAQLLQVGVLGTGELNITTGGIVKARDTQIALNDKSKGDVRVDGQNSLLETFNMYVGTSGTGTLTLTNSGTLNVEGGEVYLGVFEPAVGTLNIGAAHGEAAADAGYITNATKVEFGSGEGVFVFNHTNNSDAGYQVDMLITGDDKDGKVIHDAGHTVFNAGNTYSGKTLVNDGLLTIASHTADGVTGMGSSEVTIASPGTLDILASTNSAGDYTLTNALKGDGLMRVQLSSYDKMFGFTHATGTEFAGVAQLKDRTFTLERDNTAALTHAMLQSDSENTTSVNVGEQSIGGLAMNGGTLIFDTDIPAATLAEGYISVDTLVVGAGDYTWKGRNYQVNGTGDVLIDVPKPWNDPIANNPLTTLNLLEHDDSHVGVQLVKAQTVIGSGGSLTLRDLQGDEVEADKTLHIAQNGTVVAEGDYGFRLTTAPGDGLYVNYGLKALNIHGGQKLTLAEHGGAYGATADMSAK
;
A
#
# COMPACT_ATOMS: atom_id res chain seq x y z
N LYS A 1 31.11 19.06 -29.46
CA LYS A 1 29.70 18.63 -29.34
C LYS A 1 29.11 18.57 -30.74
N GLY A 2 28.59 17.42 -31.18
CA GLY A 2 27.84 17.29 -32.43
C GLY A 2 26.35 17.29 -32.16
N ILE A 3 25.54 17.91 -33.02
CA ILE A 3 24.08 17.99 -32.87
C ILE A 3 23.45 17.68 -34.23
N VAL A 4 22.46 16.79 -34.24
CA VAL A 4 21.63 16.50 -35.42
C VAL A 4 20.17 16.71 -35.04
N ASN A 5 19.43 17.42 -35.88
CA ASN A 5 17.99 17.61 -35.74
C ASN A 5 17.30 17.01 -36.96
N ILE A 6 16.38 16.08 -36.73
CA ILE A 6 15.51 15.48 -37.75
C ILE A 6 14.10 15.90 -37.41
N SER A 7 13.51 16.76 -38.24
CA SER A 7 12.21 17.34 -37.97
C SER A 7 11.35 17.50 -39.22
N THR A 8 10.09 17.91 -39.03
CA THR A 8 9.21 18.35 -40.12
C THR A 8 9.00 17.25 -41.15
N ASP A 9 8.59 16.07 -40.67
CA ASP A 9 8.33 14.87 -41.48
C ASP A 9 9.54 14.38 -42.31
N SER A 10 10.76 14.78 -41.95
CA SER A 10 12.00 14.35 -42.61
C SER A 10 12.35 12.90 -42.28
N LEU A 11 12.93 12.18 -43.25
CA LEU A 11 13.41 10.80 -43.07
C LEU A 11 14.94 10.73 -43.18
N TRP A 12 15.58 10.22 -42.13
CA TRP A 12 16.96 9.76 -42.16
C TRP A 12 17.00 8.23 -42.10
N ASN A 13 17.20 7.60 -43.26
CA ASN A 13 17.19 6.14 -43.37
C ASN A 13 18.62 5.58 -43.54
N LEU A 14 19.10 4.88 -42.51
CA LEU A 14 20.37 4.16 -42.47
C LEU A 14 20.20 2.65 -42.78
N LYS A 15 18.96 2.18 -42.96
CA LYS A 15 18.66 0.84 -43.50
C LYS A 15 18.73 0.90 -45.03
N THR A 16 19.88 0.54 -45.61
CA THR A 16 20.00 0.41 -47.08
C THR A 16 19.35 -0.88 -47.56
N SER A 17 18.91 -0.92 -48.83
CA SER A 17 18.27 -2.08 -49.46
C SER A 17 19.21 -3.27 -49.70
N SER A 18 20.52 -3.07 -49.60
CA SER A 18 21.50 -4.14 -49.47
C SER A 18 21.74 -4.44 -47.99
N THR A 19 22.07 -5.69 -47.66
CA THR A 19 22.22 -6.31 -46.34
C THR A 19 23.15 -5.62 -45.31
N ASN A 20 23.57 -4.39 -45.55
CA ASN A 20 24.50 -3.60 -44.73
C ASN A 20 23.79 -2.42 -44.04
N ALA A 21 22.70 -2.68 -43.32
CA ALA A 21 22.07 -1.65 -42.50
C ALA A 21 23.09 -1.12 -41.46
N GLN A 22 23.22 0.21 -41.37
CA GLN A 22 24.29 0.86 -40.59
C GLN A 22 23.89 1.09 -39.13
N LEU A 23 24.89 1.04 -38.25
CA LEU A 23 24.77 1.43 -36.85
C LEU A 23 24.62 2.95 -36.75
N LEU A 24 23.67 3.43 -35.95
CA LEU A 24 23.61 4.82 -35.53
C LEU A 24 24.34 4.97 -34.20
N GLN A 25 25.29 5.89 -34.13
CA GLN A 25 26.08 6.13 -32.92
C GLN A 25 26.02 7.60 -32.52
N VAL A 26 25.55 7.88 -31.31
CA VAL A 26 25.41 9.24 -30.76
C VAL A 26 26.36 9.41 -29.59
N GLY A 27 27.33 10.32 -29.74
CA GLY A 27 28.33 10.58 -28.70
C GLY A 27 29.42 9.50 -28.61
N VAL A 28 30.24 9.36 -29.66
CA VAL A 28 31.25 8.27 -29.73
C VAL A 28 32.44 8.52 -28.81
N LEU A 29 33.25 9.55 -29.06
CA LEU A 29 34.44 9.91 -28.25
C LEU A 29 34.25 11.21 -27.45
N GLY A 30 33.05 11.79 -27.50
CA GLY A 30 32.72 13.07 -26.88
C GLY A 30 31.21 13.24 -26.77
N THR A 31 30.73 14.47 -26.78
CA THR A 31 29.29 14.76 -26.66
C THR A 31 28.57 14.77 -28.02
N GLY A 32 27.52 13.99 -28.16
CA GLY A 32 26.60 13.98 -29.29
C GLY A 32 25.15 14.18 -28.86
N GLU A 33 24.36 14.81 -29.72
CA GLU A 33 22.94 15.06 -29.50
C GLU A 33 22.16 14.73 -30.78
N LEU A 34 21.05 14.01 -30.64
CA LEU A 34 20.11 13.73 -31.72
C LEU A 34 18.69 14.09 -31.28
N ASN A 35 18.09 15.07 -31.93
CA ASN A 35 16.71 15.46 -31.71
C ASN A 35 15.85 14.99 -32.88
N ILE A 36 14.84 14.20 -32.60
CA ILE A 36 13.83 13.72 -33.54
C ILE A 36 12.51 14.35 -33.12
N THR A 37 12.06 15.35 -33.86
CA THR A 37 10.93 16.19 -33.46
C THR A 37 9.93 16.40 -34.59
N THR A 38 8.70 16.83 -34.28
CA THR A 38 7.73 17.30 -35.29
C THR A 38 7.59 16.33 -36.49
N GLY A 39 7.36 15.04 -36.21
CA GLY A 39 7.17 14.01 -37.25
C GLY A 39 8.45 13.49 -37.90
N GLY A 40 9.64 13.91 -37.44
CA GLY A 40 10.92 13.39 -37.94
C GLY A 40 11.06 11.88 -37.74
N ILE A 41 11.70 11.19 -38.69
CA ILE A 41 11.88 9.75 -38.67
C ILE A 41 13.35 9.41 -38.86
N VAL A 42 13.89 8.59 -37.96
CA VAL A 42 15.22 7.99 -38.07
C VAL A 42 15.08 6.46 -38.09
N LYS A 43 15.72 5.81 -39.05
CA LYS A 43 15.74 4.34 -39.16
C LYS A 43 17.17 3.84 -39.18
N ALA A 44 17.54 2.95 -38.27
CA ALA A 44 18.88 2.38 -38.14
C ALA A 44 18.84 0.86 -37.95
N ARG A 45 19.99 0.19 -38.12
CA ARG A 45 20.12 -1.22 -37.72
C ARG A 45 20.14 -1.33 -36.21
N ASP A 46 21.22 -0.92 -35.55
CA ASP A 46 21.20 -0.75 -34.10
C ASP A 46 21.54 0.71 -33.78
N THR A 47 21.10 1.18 -32.62
CA THR A 47 21.39 2.53 -32.13
C THR A 47 22.17 2.44 -30.82
N GLN A 48 23.31 3.12 -30.76
CA GLN A 48 24.19 3.17 -29.59
C GLN A 48 24.38 4.62 -29.13
N ILE A 49 24.08 4.87 -27.86
CA ILE A 49 24.28 6.17 -27.21
C ILE A 49 25.45 6.04 -26.24
N ALA A 50 26.42 6.96 -26.36
CA ALA A 50 27.63 7.02 -25.54
C ALA A 50 28.49 5.75 -25.61
N LEU A 51 29.14 5.54 -26.77
CA LEU A 51 29.86 4.31 -27.09
C LEU A 51 31.08 4.05 -26.19
N ASN A 52 31.88 5.08 -25.90
CA ASN A 52 33.17 4.93 -25.23
C ASN A 52 33.18 5.56 -23.83
N ASP A 53 34.18 5.19 -23.03
CA ASP A 53 34.41 5.79 -21.71
C ASP A 53 34.43 7.33 -21.79
N LYS A 54 33.78 7.97 -20.80
CA LYS A 54 33.60 9.43 -20.67
C LYS A 54 32.86 10.11 -21.83
N SER A 55 32.39 9.37 -22.83
CA SER A 55 31.56 9.96 -23.89
C SER A 55 30.15 10.25 -23.38
N LYS A 56 29.46 11.17 -24.05
CA LYS A 56 28.10 11.58 -23.68
C LYS A 56 27.20 11.56 -24.90
N GLY A 57 26.05 10.92 -24.80
CA GLY A 57 25.06 10.92 -25.88
C GLY A 57 23.69 11.29 -25.33
N ASP A 58 22.99 12.17 -26.02
CA ASP A 58 21.63 12.58 -25.70
C ASP A 58 20.76 12.37 -26.94
N VAL A 59 19.69 11.60 -26.81
CA VAL A 59 18.72 11.36 -27.86
C VAL A 59 17.35 11.73 -27.34
N ARG A 60 16.64 12.58 -28.08
CA ARG A 60 15.27 12.99 -27.79
C ARG A 60 14.35 12.61 -28.94
N VAL A 61 13.28 11.87 -28.65
CA VAL A 61 12.19 11.60 -29.59
C VAL A 61 10.94 12.26 -29.05
N ASP A 62 10.51 13.32 -29.72
CA ASP A 62 9.54 14.27 -29.17
C ASP A 62 8.46 14.64 -30.18
N GLY A 63 7.21 14.55 -29.75
CA GLY A 63 6.06 14.94 -30.55
C GLY A 63 5.45 13.77 -31.32
N GLN A 64 4.16 13.91 -31.59
CA GLN A 64 3.38 12.96 -32.37
C GLN A 64 4.06 12.63 -33.70
N ASN A 65 4.08 11.35 -34.07
CA ASN A 65 4.68 10.79 -35.29
C ASN A 65 6.20 10.90 -35.40
N SER A 66 6.89 11.50 -34.41
CA SER A 66 8.35 11.42 -34.33
C SER A 66 8.75 9.98 -34.00
N LEU A 67 9.67 9.41 -34.78
CA LEU A 67 10.02 7.99 -34.71
C LEU A 67 11.53 7.77 -34.74
N LEU A 68 12.02 7.01 -33.77
CA LEU A 68 13.29 6.30 -33.85
C LEU A 68 13.01 4.80 -34.05
N GLU A 69 13.34 4.27 -35.22
CA GLU A 69 13.24 2.84 -35.52
C GLU A 69 14.64 2.21 -35.49
N THR A 70 14.81 1.19 -34.67
CA THR A 70 16.05 0.45 -34.49
C THR A 70 15.74 -1.04 -34.33
N PHE A 71 16.72 -1.90 -34.56
CA PHE A 71 16.64 -3.33 -34.26
C PHE A 71 16.90 -3.55 -32.77
N ASN A 72 18.09 -3.19 -32.30
CA ASN A 72 18.42 -3.13 -30.87
C ASN A 72 18.78 -1.69 -30.44
N MET A 73 18.54 -1.38 -29.17
CA MET A 73 18.84 -0.08 -28.57
C MET A 73 19.83 -0.24 -27.42
N TYR A 74 20.91 0.55 -27.42
CA TYR A 74 21.92 0.57 -26.35
C TYR A 74 22.08 2.01 -25.83
N VAL A 75 21.73 2.24 -24.57
CA VAL A 75 21.84 3.54 -23.92
C VAL A 75 22.92 3.49 -22.86
N GLY A 76 23.97 4.30 -23.02
CA GLY A 76 25.15 4.23 -22.15
C GLY A 76 25.90 2.92 -22.39
N THR A 77 26.55 2.79 -23.55
CA THR A 77 27.31 1.56 -23.86
C THR A 77 28.55 1.42 -22.97
N SER A 78 29.41 2.44 -22.98
CA SER A 78 30.56 2.54 -22.04
C SER A 78 30.68 3.94 -21.40
N GLY A 79 29.86 4.90 -21.84
CA GLY A 79 29.82 6.27 -21.34
C GLY A 79 28.46 6.61 -20.72
N THR A 80 28.12 7.90 -20.68
CA THR A 80 26.84 8.39 -20.16
C THR A 80 25.86 8.66 -21.30
N GLY A 81 24.85 7.81 -21.45
CA GLY A 81 23.81 7.94 -22.47
C GLY A 81 22.45 8.28 -21.89
N THR A 82 21.70 9.12 -22.58
CA THR A 82 20.30 9.43 -22.24
C THR A 82 19.43 9.30 -23.49
N LEU A 83 18.31 8.60 -23.36
CA LEU A 83 17.21 8.57 -24.31
C LEU A 83 15.95 9.11 -23.64
N THR A 84 15.34 10.14 -24.23
CA THR A 84 14.10 10.74 -23.71
C THR A 84 12.98 10.63 -24.74
N LEU A 85 11.86 10.03 -24.34
CA LEU A 85 10.67 9.86 -25.17
C LEU A 85 9.53 10.71 -24.57
N THR A 86 9.08 11.72 -25.30
CA THR A 86 8.08 12.70 -24.83
C THR A 86 7.03 13.04 -25.88
N ASN A 87 5.89 13.58 -25.44
CA ASN A 87 4.83 14.14 -26.27
C ASN A 87 4.39 13.19 -27.41
N SER A 88 4.19 11.90 -27.10
CA SER A 88 3.86 10.84 -28.06
C SER A 88 4.95 10.47 -29.08
N GLY A 89 6.21 10.88 -28.85
CA GLY A 89 7.36 10.40 -29.61
C GLY A 89 7.60 8.91 -29.39
N THR A 90 7.96 8.17 -30.46
CA THR A 90 8.01 6.69 -30.43
C THR A 90 9.42 6.15 -30.67
N LEU A 91 9.86 5.23 -29.80
CA LEU A 91 10.93 4.28 -30.08
C LEU A 91 10.31 2.96 -30.56
N ASN A 92 10.64 2.52 -31.78
CA ASN A 92 10.27 1.20 -32.29
C ASN A 92 11.51 0.28 -32.30
N VAL A 93 11.45 -0.85 -31.58
CA VAL A 93 12.57 -1.79 -31.40
C VAL A 93 12.25 -3.13 -32.04
N GLU A 94 12.64 -3.33 -33.30
CA GLU A 94 12.27 -4.51 -34.09
C GLU A 94 12.87 -5.82 -33.57
N GLY A 95 14.05 -5.76 -32.96
CA GLY A 95 14.73 -6.91 -32.34
C GLY A 95 14.24 -7.21 -30.93
N GLY A 96 13.46 -6.31 -30.33
CA GLY A 96 12.87 -6.46 -29.00
C GLY A 96 13.75 -6.03 -27.83
N GLU A 97 15.03 -5.71 -28.05
CA GLU A 97 15.99 -5.52 -26.95
C GLU A 97 16.41 -4.05 -26.76
N VAL A 98 16.22 -3.55 -25.54
CA VAL A 98 16.77 -2.28 -25.05
C VAL A 98 17.73 -2.57 -23.91
N TYR A 99 18.95 -2.04 -23.97
CA TYR A 99 19.96 -2.17 -22.92
C TYR A 99 20.31 -0.81 -22.32
N LEU A 100 20.36 -0.74 -20.99
CA LEU A 100 20.69 0.47 -20.24
C LEU A 100 21.92 0.21 -19.37
N GLY A 101 22.95 1.07 -19.44
CA GLY A 101 24.17 0.91 -18.64
C GLY A 101 24.90 -0.38 -19.01
N VAL A 102 25.33 -0.53 -20.26
CA VAL A 102 25.71 -1.85 -20.80
C VAL A 102 26.95 -2.42 -20.12
N PHE A 103 28.05 -1.65 -20.07
CA PHE A 103 29.33 -2.07 -19.48
C PHE A 103 29.76 -1.11 -18.37
N GLU A 104 30.20 -1.62 -17.22
CA GLU A 104 30.83 -0.76 -16.20
C GLU A 104 31.96 0.10 -16.80
N PRO A 105 32.05 1.41 -16.48
CA PRO A 105 31.26 2.18 -15.52
C PRO A 105 30.13 3.02 -16.19
N ALA A 106 29.53 2.53 -17.28
CA ALA A 106 28.53 3.27 -18.04
C ALA A 106 27.32 3.66 -17.20
N VAL A 107 26.65 4.73 -17.62
CA VAL A 107 25.33 5.13 -17.10
C VAL A 107 24.39 5.25 -18.29
N GLY A 108 23.29 4.50 -18.28
CA GLY A 108 22.28 4.53 -19.34
C GLY A 108 20.92 4.93 -18.79
N THR A 109 20.40 6.08 -19.21
CA THR A 109 19.10 6.59 -18.74
C THR A 109 18.06 6.57 -19.85
N LEU A 110 16.93 5.94 -19.61
CA LEU A 110 15.74 6.00 -20.44
C LEU A 110 14.63 6.74 -19.70
N ASN A 111 14.11 7.82 -20.28
CA ASN A 111 13.01 8.60 -19.73
C ASN A 111 11.73 8.42 -20.54
N ILE A 112 10.64 8.06 -19.88
CA ILE A 112 9.27 8.17 -20.39
C ILE A 112 8.66 9.44 -19.78
N GLY A 113 8.43 10.44 -20.62
CA GLY A 113 8.14 11.79 -20.15
C GLY A 113 9.43 12.54 -19.82
N ALA A 114 9.43 13.28 -18.72
CA ALA A 114 10.56 14.10 -18.31
C ALA A 114 11.69 13.28 -17.65
N ALA A 115 12.84 13.91 -17.45
CA ALA A 115 13.93 13.32 -16.68
C ALA A 115 13.62 13.29 -15.19
N HIS A 116 14.35 12.47 -14.42
CA HIS A 116 14.19 12.42 -12.97
C HIS A 116 14.42 13.79 -12.33
N GLY A 117 13.52 14.21 -11.43
CA GLY A 117 13.60 15.50 -10.73
C GLY A 117 13.13 16.72 -11.52
N GLU A 118 12.75 16.56 -12.80
CA GLU A 118 12.16 17.62 -13.61
C GLU A 118 10.62 17.59 -13.54
N ALA A 119 9.97 18.66 -14.01
CA ALA A 119 8.51 18.68 -14.12
C ALA A 119 8.02 17.64 -15.14
N ALA A 120 7.01 16.85 -14.77
CA ALA A 120 6.43 15.81 -15.62
C ALA A 120 6.01 16.35 -17.00
N ALA A 121 6.25 15.55 -18.04
CA ALA A 121 5.88 15.85 -19.41
C ALA A 121 4.99 14.75 -20.00
N ASP A 122 4.30 15.00 -21.12
CA ASP A 122 3.54 13.94 -21.78
C ASP A 122 4.46 12.79 -22.18
N ALA A 123 4.01 11.56 -21.95
CA ALA A 123 4.79 10.36 -22.22
C ALA A 123 5.09 10.20 -23.73
N GLY A 124 6.26 9.66 -24.05
CA GLY A 124 6.49 8.96 -25.31
C GLY A 124 6.25 7.45 -25.17
N TYR A 125 6.48 6.68 -26.24
CA TYR A 125 6.14 5.27 -26.29
C TYR A 125 7.28 4.39 -26.79
N ILE A 126 7.33 3.15 -26.31
CA ILE A 126 8.19 2.10 -26.83
C ILE A 126 7.29 1.05 -27.48
N THR A 127 7.56 0.66 -28.72
CA THR A 127 6.83 -0.38 -29.44
C THR A 127 7.77 -1.51 -29.84
N ASN A 128 7.21 -2.73 -29.90
CA ASN A 128 7.90 -3.98 -30.25
C ASN A 128 9.07 -4.41 -29.33
N ALA A 129 9.44 -3.62 -28.31
CA ALA A 129 10.35 -4.06 -27.26
C ALA A 129 9.71 -5.21 -26.46
N THR A 130 10.47 -6.29 -26.28
CA THR A 130 10.10 -7.41 -25.42
C THR A 130 10.79 -7.32 -24.06
N LYS A 131 11.93 -6.62 -23.98
CA LYS A 131 12.63 -6.35 -22.72
C LYS A 131 13.39 -5.01 -22.71
N VAL A 132 13.53 -4.47 -21.50
CA VAL A 132 14.55 -3.49 -21.09
C VAL A 132 15.47 -4.18 -20.10
N GLU A 133 16.76 -4.27 -20.43
CA GLU A 133 17.77 -4.98 -19.64
C GLU A 133 18.78 -3.98 -19.04
N PHE A 134 18.88 -3.97 -17.72
CA PHE A 134 20.00 -3.34 -17.02
C PHE A 134 21.26 -4.18 -17.24
N GLY A 135 22.29 -3.54 -17.81
CA GLY A 135 23.58 -4.15 -18.06
C GLY A 135 24.42 -4.23 -16.79
N SER A 136 25.75 -4.26 -16.96
CA SER A 136 26.66 -4.29 -15.80
C SER A 136 26.98 -2.91 -15.22
N GLY A 137 26.74 -1.83 -15.98
CA GLY A 137 26.80 -0.46 -15.47
C GLY A 137 25.43 0.03 -15.01
N GLU A 138 25.37 1.27 -14.52
CA GLU A 138 24.16 1.86 -13.93
C GLU A 138 23.06 2.08 -15.01
N GLY A 139 22.09 1.17 -15.04
CA GLY A 139 20.87 1.30 -15.83
C GLY A 139 19.79 2.07 -15.08
N VAL A 140 19.22 3.11 -15.69
CA VAL A 140 18.17 3.94 -15.07
C VAL A 140 16.97 4.05 -16.00
N PHE A 141 15.81 3.58 -15.54
CA PHE A 141 14.55 3.70 -16.25
C PHE A 141 13.59 4.60 -15.47
N VAL A 142 13.27 5.76 -16.04
CA VAL A 142 12.48 6.81 -15.39
C VAL A 142 11.09 6.90 -16.02
N PHE A 143 10.07 6.90 -15.17
CA PHE A 143 8.71 7.27 -15.48
C PHE A 143 8.40 8.60 -14.78
N ASN A 144 8.32 9.67 -15.57
CA ASN A 144 7.97 11.00 -15.07
C ASN A 144 7.02 11.67 -16.06
N HIS A 145 5.78 11.18 -16.06
CA HIS A 145 4.82 11.55 -17.09
C HIS A 145 3.47 12.01 -16.56
N THR A 146 2.73 12.73 -17.39
CA THR A 146 1.43 13.34 -17.03
C THR A 146 0.22 12.38 -17.14
N ASN A 147 0.40 11.15 -17.64
CA ASN A 147 -0.70 10.18 -17.74
C ASN A 147 -1.16 9.76 -16.34
N ASN A 148 -2.35 10.22 -15.92
CA ASN A 148 -3.00 9.88 -14.66
C ASN A 148 -4.36 9.19 -14.89
N SER A 149 -4.57 8.60 -16.06
CA SER A 149 -5.81 7.86 -16.34
C SER A 149 -5.90 6.60 -15.49
N ASP A 150 -7.13 6.09 -15.28
CA ASP A 150 -7.36 4.84 -14.56
C ASP A 150 -6.64 3.65 -15.20
N ALA A 151 -6.47 3.66 -16.52
CA ALA A 151 -5.69 2.65 -17.22
C ALA A 151 -4.19 2.80 -16.94
N GLY A 152 -3.66 4.02 -16.88
CA GLY A 152 -2.23 4.30 -16.71
C GLY A 152 -1.39 4.03 -17.97
N TYR A 153 -0.09 4.32 -17.89
CA TYR A 153 0.90 4.00 -18.92
C TYR A 153 1.30 2.52 -18.81
N GLN A 154 1.03 1.75 -19.86
CA GLN A 154 1.26 0.30 -19.85
C GLN A 154 2.73 -0.03 -20.12
N VAL A 155 3.30 -0.88 -19.27
CA VAL A 155 4.64 -1.45 -19.42
C VAL A 155 4.48 -2.96 -19.54
N ASP A 156 4.36 -3.40 -20.80
CA ASP A 156 4.14 -4.81 -21.16
C ASP A 156 5.44 -5.59 -21.35
N MET A 157 6.54 -4.88 -21.61
CA MET A 157 7.86 -5.48 -21.74
C MET A 157 8.44 -5.87 -20.39
N LEU A 158 9.31 -6.88 -20.37
CA LEU A 158 10.05 -7.27 -19.18
C LEU A 158 11.12 -6.23 -18.83
N ILE A 159 11.29 -5.94 -17.55
CA ILE A 159 12.46 -5.26 -17.00
C ILE A 159 13.33 -6.33 -16.35
N THR A 160 14.59 -6.44 -16.77
CA THR A 160 15.51 -7.50 -16.35
C THR A 160 16.90 -6.95 -16.04
N GLY A 161 17.76 -7.77 -15.42
CA GLY A 161 19.16 -7.45 -15.16
C GLY A 161 19.51 -7.60 -13.68
N ASP A 162 20.62 -8.27 -13.38
CA ASP A 162 21.07 -8.51 -12.00
C ASP A 162 22.14 -7.50 -11.58
N ASP A 163 21.88 -6.22 -11.83
CA ASP A 163 22.74 -5.13 -11.40
C ASP A 163 22.19 -4.45 -10.14
N LYS A 164 23.03 -4.38 -9.10
CA LYS A 164 22.69 -3.72 -7.83
C LYS A 164 22.54 -2.21 -7.99
N ASP A 165 23.12 -1.63 -9.03
CA ASP A 165 23.03 -0.19 -9.30
C ASP A 165 21.88 0.17 -10.25
N GLY A 166 21.21 -0.84 -10.83
CA GLY A 166 20.00 -0.68 -11.64
C GLY A 166 18.87 0.02 -10.90
N LYS A 167 18.19 0.96 -11.56
CA LYS A 167 17.12 1.78 -10.97
C LYS A 167 15.92 1.88 -11.87
N VAL A 168 14.76 1.54 -11.33
CA VAL A 168 13.46 1.99 -11.81
C VAL A 168 13.02 3.16 -10.94
N ILE A 169 12.68 4.29 -11.56
CA ILE A 169 12.28 5.52 -10.86
C ILE A 169 10.90 5.94 -11.37
N HIS A 170 9.94 6.04 -10.46
CA HIS A 170 8.60 6.53 -10.71
C HIS A 170 8.39 7.87 -9.99
N ASP A 171 8.46 8.97 -10.75
CA ASP A 171 8.41 10.34 -10.25
C ASP A 171 7.05 11.01 -10.42
N ALA A 172 6.22 10.56 -11.37
CA ALA A 172 4.89 11.14 -11.60
C ALA A 172 4.04 10.26 -12.53
N GLY A 173 2.72 10.46 -12.46
CA GLY A 173 1.76 9.77 -13.31
C GLY A 173 1.25 8.47 -12.70
N HIS A 174 0.55 7.69 -13.51
CA HIS A 174 0.14 6.32 -13.23
C HIS A 174 0.82 5.38 -14.22
N THR A 175 1.73 4.53 -13.73
CA THR A 175 2.44 3.52 -14.52
C THR A 175 1.98 2.12 -14.11
N VAL A 176 1.77 1.22 -15.07
CA VAL A 176 1.31 -0.15 -14.80
C VAL A 176 2.32 -1.17 -15.33
N PHE A 177 2.84 -2.00 -14.43
CA PHE A 177 3.72 -3.12 -14.78
C PHE A 177 2.87 -4.38 -14.99
N ASN A 178 2.83 -4.83 -16.25
CA ASN A 178 2.05 -5.98 -16.69
C ASN A 178 2.86 -7.28 -16.82
N ALA A 179 4.19 -7.20 -16.65
CA ALA A 179 5.10 -8.33 -16.75
C ALA A 179 5.72 -8.71 -15.39
N GLY A 180 6.05 -9.99 -15.22
CA GLY A 180 6.81 -10.50 -14.08
C GLY A 180 8.28 -10.12 -14.18
N ASN A 181 8.60 -8.86 -13.88
CA ASN A 181 9.95 -8.33 -14.01
C ASN A 181 10.96 -9.04 -13.09
N THR A 182 12.22 -9.15 -13.51
CA THR A 182 13.27 -9.92 -12.83
C THR A 182 14.53 -9.11 -12.50
N TYR A 183 14.47 -7.78 -12.60
CA TYR A 183 15.61 -6.93 -12.26
C TYR A 183 15.92 -6.91 -10.76
N SER A 184 17.19 -6.69 -10.42
CA SER A 184 17.64 -6.32 -9.08
C SER A 184 17.97 -4.82 -9.01
N GLY A 185 18.61 -4.37 -7.93
CA GLY A 185 18.86 -2.94 -7.71
C GLY A 185 17.71 -2.27 -6.97
N LYS A 186 17.12 -1.19 -7.51
CA LYS A 186 16.15 -0.35 -6.81
C LYS A 186 14.88 -0.04 -7.61
N THR A 187 13.77 0.00 -6.89
CA THR A 187 12.51 0.60 -7.36
C THR A 187 12.17 1.77 -6.45
N LEU A 188 12.14 2.99 -7.01
CA LEU A 188 11.84 4.21 -6.28
C LEU A 188 10.47 4.74 -6.71
N VAL A 189 9.52 4.79 -5.79
CA VAL A 189 8.19 5.38 -6.01
C VAL A 189 8.14 6.70 -5.26
N ASN A 190 8.47 7.79 -5.96
CA ASN A 190 8.64 9.11 -5.36
C ASN A 190 7.33 9.91 -5.31
N ASP A 191 6.51 9.82 -6.36
CA ASP A 191 5.17 10.41 -6.46
C ASP A 191 4.31 9.54 -7.40
N GLY A 192 3.04 9.90 -7.57
CA GLY A 192 2.10 9.24 -8.45
C GLY A 192 1.72 7.83 -7.98
N LEU A 193 1.32 7.01 -8.95
CA LEU A 193 0.83 5.65 -8.74
C LEU A 193 1.64 4.66 -9.60
N LEU A 194 2.37 3.76 -8.96
CA LEU A 194 2.95 2.58 -9.61
C LEU A 194 2.06 1.36 -9.31
N THR A 195 1.47 0.78 -10.34
CA THR A 195 0.60 -0.40 -10.22
C THR A 195 1.33 -1.66 -10.68
N ILE A 196 1.32 -2.69 -9.85
CA ILE A 196 1.79 -4.04 -10.17
C ILE A 196 0.57 -4.90 -10.52
N ALA A 197 0.33 -5.06 -11.82
CA ALA A 197 -0.84 -5.79 -12.34
C ALA A 197 -0.59 -7.30 -12.49
N SER A 198 0.67 -7.70 -12.68
CA SER A 198 1.05 -9.10 -12.94
C SER A 198 2.11 -9.59 -11.96
N HIS A 199 1.95 -10.85 -11.55
CA HIS A 199 2.94 -11.60 -10.79
C HIS A 199 3.01 -13.02 -11.38
N THR A 200 4.18 -13.66 -11.33
CA THR A 200 4.29 -15.06 -11.74
C THR A 200 3.95 -15.99 -10.57
N ALA A 201 3.50 -17.21 -10.87
CA ALA A 201 3.24 -18.24 -9.87
C ALA A 201 4.47 -18.59 -9.01
N ASP A 202 5.67 -18.25 -9.47
CA ASP A 202 6.94 -18.48 -8.80
C ASP A 202 7.30 -17.39 -7.78
N GLY A 203 6.37 -16.48 -7.46
CA GLY A 203 6.57 -15.43 -6.44
C GLY A 203 7.39 -14.24 -6.94
N VAL A 204 7.51 -14.05 -8.25
CA VAL A 204 8.14 -12.84 -8.82
C VAL A 204 7.16 -11.68 -8.75
N THR A 205 7.47 -10.69 -7.93
CA THR A 205 6.62 -9.58 -7.44
C THR A 205 6.37 -8.46 -8.45
N GLY A 206 6.54 -8.69 -9.75
CA GLY A 206 6.48 -7.64 -10.78
C GLY A 206 7.55 -6.54 -10.65
N MET A 207 8.38 -6.57 -9.59
CA MET A 207 9.49 -5.64 -9.32
C MET A 207 10.83 -6.38 -9.17
N GLY A 208 10.89 -7.66 -9.57
CA GLY A 208 12.06 -8.51 -9.40
C GLY A 208 12.52 -8.60 -7.95
N SER A 209 13.84 -8.66 -7.75
CA SER A 209 14.48 -8.71 -6.42
C SER A 209 14.94 -7.34 -5.93
N SER A 210 14.45 -6.25 -6.54
CA SER A 210 14.84 -4.88 -6.19
C SER A 210 14.51 -4.51 -4.73
N GLU A 211 15.29 -3.60 -4.16
CA GLU A 211 14.91 -2.84 -2.97
C GLU A 211 13.86 -1.79 -3.36
N VAL A 212 12.72 -1.79 -2.69
CA VAL A 212 11.59 -0.90 -2.97
C VAL A 212 11.54 0.21 -1.94
N THR A 213 11.57 1.47 -2.39
CA THR A 213 11.35 2.64 -1.53
C THR A 213 10.12 3.39 -2.02
N ILE A 214 9.13 3.55 -1.14
CA ILE A 214 7.93 4.36 -1.40
C ILE A 214 8.06 5.64 -0.59
N ALA A 215 8.37 6.76 -1.23
CA ALA A 215 8.38 8.06 -0.58
C ALA A 215 6.96 8.63 -0.54
N SER A 216 6.62 9.43 0.47
CA SER A 216 5.43 10.26 0.43
C SER A 216 5.64 11.42 -0.56
N PRO A 217 4.70 11.69 -1.50
CA PRO A 217 3.32 11.19 -1.56
C PRO A 217 3.09 9.97 -2.49
N GLY A 218 4.13 9.33 -3.01
CA GLY A 218 4.07 8.15 -3.86
C GLY A 218 3.18 7.01 -3.33
N THR A 219 2.60 6.28 -4.28
CA THR A 219 1.72 5.13 -4.02
C THR A 219 2.16 3.93 -4.85
N LEU A 220 2.42 2.80 -4.18
CA LEU A 220 2.57 1.49 -4.79
C LEU A 220 1.23 0.75 -4.66
N ASP A 221 0.71 0.20 -5.74
CA ASP A 221 -0.56 -0.53 -5.76
C ASP A 221 -0.38 -1.94 -6.30
N ILE A 222 -0.68 -2.94 -5.48
CA ILE A 222 -0.50 -4.35 -5.79
C ILE A 222 -1.88 -4.93 -6.11
N LEU A 223 -2.21 -5.01 -7.40
CA LEU A 223 -3.48 -5.57 -7.88
C LEU A 223 -3.37 -7.07 -8.18
N ALA A 224 -2.23 -7.50 -8.75
CA ALA A 224 -1.89 -8.91 -8.93
C ALA A 224 -3.06 -9.77 -9.50
N SER A 225 -3.81 -9.24 -10.49
CA SER A 225 -5.14 -9.74 -10.86
C SER A 225 -5.15 -10.97 -11.76
N THR A 226 -3.98 -11.38 -12.28
CA THR A 226 -3.89 -12.28 -13.43
C THR A 226 -3.55 -13.74 -13.11
N ASN A 227 -3.24 -14.08 -11.85
CA ASN A 227 -3.01 -15.47 -11.48
C ASN A 227 -4.28 -16.12 -10.92
N SER A 228 -4.73 -17.20 -11.54
CA SER A 228 -5.81 -18.06 -11.04
C SER A 228 -5.38 -18.94 -9.84
N ALA A 229 -4.13 -18.81 -9.37
CA ALA A 229 -3.57 -19.59 -8.28
C ALA A 229 -2.87 -18.71 -7.23
N GLY A 230 -3.50 -18.54 -6.07
CA GLY A 230 -2.81 -18.32 -4.79
C GLY A 230 -2.33 -16.90 -4.51
N ASP A 231 -2.56 -16.50 -3.27
CA ASP A 231 -1.79 -15.58 -2.42
C ASP A 231 -0.61 -14.80 -3.02
N TYR A 232 -0.47 -13.54 -2.61
CA TYR A 232 0.67 -12.69 -2.94
C TYR A 232 1.56 -12.49 -1.73
N THR A 233 2.85 -12.84 -1.85
CA THR A 233 3.85 -12.55 -0.82
C THR A 233 4.88 -11.57 -1.36
N LEU A 234 5.04 -10.41 -0.70
CA LEU A 234 6.07 -9.43 -1.02
C LEU A 234 7.43 -9.92 -0.50
N THR A 235 8.37 -10.09 -1.44
CA THR A 235 9.73 -10.59 -1.19
C THR A 235 10.80 -9.50 -1.23
N ASN A 236 10.42 -8.27 -1.60
CA ASN A 236 11.31 -7.13 -1.73
C ASN A 236 11.56 -6.47 -0.37
N ALA A 237 12.81 -6.08 -0.10
CA ALA A 237 13.11 -5.13 0.97
C ALA A 237 12.29 -3.86 0.77
N LEU A 238 11.56 -3.42 1.80
CA LEU A 238 10.61 -2.32 1.69
C LEU A 238 10.96 -1.19 2.66
N LYS A 239 11.00 0.03 2.13
CA LYS A 239 11.37 1.25 2.85
C LYS A 239 10.45 2.42 2.50
N GLY A 240 10.56 3.47 3.29
CA GLY A 240 9.91 4.75 3.03
C GLY A 240 8.61 4.93 3.80
N ASP A 241 7.96 6.05 3.56
CA ASP A 241 6.82 6.58 4.32
C ASP A 241 5.57 6.82 3.47
N GLY A 242 5.58 6.39 2.20
CA GLY A 242 4.45 6.50 1.28
C GLY A 242 3.35 5.45 1.51
N LEU A 243 2.47 5.30 0.53
CA LEU A 243 1.33 4.39 0.60
C LEU A 243 1.60 3.10 -0.19
N MET A 244 1.45 1.96 0.45
CA MET A 244 1.30 0.68 -0.22
C MET A 244 -0.17 0.26 -0.15
N ARG A 245 -0.84 0.20 -1.30
CA ARG A 245 -2.16 -0.42 -1.44
C ARG A 245 -1.98 -1.83 -1.95
N VAL A 246 -2.80 -2.72 -1.45
CA VAL A 246 -2.95 -4.05 -2.03
C VAL A 246 -4.43 -4.18 -2.37
N GLN A 247 -4.79 -4.88 -3.44
CA GLN A 247 -6.16 -5.26 -3.77
C GLN A 247 -6.12 -6.51 -4.66
N LEU A 248 -6.24 -7.69 -4.06
CA LEU A 248 -6.12 -8.95 -4.80
C LEU A 248 -7.45 -9.30 -5.47
N SER A 249 -7.42 -10.14 -6.51
CA SER A 249 -8.58 -10.44 -7.37
C SER A 249 -9.74 -11.18 -6.66
N SER A 250 -9.52 -11.75 -5.49
CA SER A 250 -10.57 -12.36 -4.66
C SER A 250 -10.27 -12.28 -3.17
N TYR A 251 -11.34 -12.19 -2.37
CA TYR A 251 -11.30 -12.00 -0.91
C TYR A 251 -10.62 -13.15 -0.13
N ASP A 252 -10.51 -14.34 -0.73
CA ASP A 252 -9.90 -15.53 -0.12
C ASP A 252 -8.38 -15.58 -0.29
N LYS A 253 -7.78 -14.66 -1.06
CA LYS A 253 -6.33 -14.64 -1.26
C LYS A 253 -5.64 -14.03 -0.05
N MET A 254 -4.47 -14.56 0.27
CA MET A 254 -3.63 -14.02 1.33
C MET A 254 -2.64 -13.01 0.78
N PHE A 255 -2.44 -11.92 1.49
CA PHE A 255 -1.25 -11.08 1.34
C PHE A 255 -0.27 -11.39 2.47
N GLY A 256 1.03 -11.30 2.19
CA GLY A 256 2.06 -11.46 3.21
C GLY A 256 3.37 -10.78 2.84
N PHE A 257 4.23 -10.63 3.85
CA PHE A 257 5.60 -10.18 3.74
C PHE A 257 6.53 -11.36 4.07
N THR A 258 7.71 -11.37 3.46
CA THR A 258 8.79 -12.26 3.89
C THR A 258 9.77 -11.54 4.81
N HIS A 259 10.66 -12.30 5.44
CA HIS A 259 11.80 -11.76 6.19
C HIS A 259 12.64 -10.74 5.40
N ALA A 260 12.74 -10.90 4.07
CA ALA A 260 13.51 -10.01 3.21
C ALA A 260 12.92 -8.58 3.16
N THR A 261 11.63 -8.42 3.46
CA THR A 261 10.96 -7.11 3.54
C THR A 261 11.61 -6.20 4.58
N GLY A 262 12.13 -6.76 5.67
CA GLY A 262 12.74 -6.00 6.75
C GLY A 262 11.73 -5.23 7.59
N THR A 263 12.18 -4.17 8.28
CA THR A 263 11.36 -3.37 9.23
C THR A 263 11.38 -1.87 8.93
N GLU A 264 11.97 -1.47 7.81
CA GLU A 264 12.26 -0.05 7.50
C GLU A 264 11.06 0.69 6.88
N PHE A 265 10.00 -0.02 6.48
CA PHE A 265 8.77 0.62 6.01
C PHE A 265 8.05 1.30 7.17
N ALA A 266 7.77 2.59 7.01
CA ALA A 266 7.13 3.43 8.02
C ALA A 266 5.85 4.11 7.50
N GLY A 267 5.44 3.79 6.28
CA GLY A 267 4.27 4.35 5.61
C GLY A 267 2.95 3.71 6.05
N VAL A 268 2.00 3.63 5.11
CA VAL A 268 0.70 2.99 5.34
C VAL A 268 0.58 1.76 4.43
N ALA A 269 0.26 0.60 5.03
CA ALA A 269 -0.17 -0.59 4.31
C ALA A 269 -1.70 -0.63 4.30
N GLN A 270 -2.30 -0.26 3.18
CA GLN A 270 -3.75 -0.21 2.99
C GLN A 270 -4.28 -1.53 2.44
N LEU A 271 -5.02 -2.17 3.34
CA LEU A 271 -5.80 -3.40 3.42
C LEU A 271 -7.18 -3.58 2.70
N LYS A 272 -7.36 -3.85 1.39
CA LYS A 272 -8.67 -4.07 0.73
C LYS A 272 -8.85 -5.41 -0.04
N ASP A 273 -9.96 -6.12 0.16
CA ASP A 273 -10.38 -7.32 -0.61
C ASP A 273 -9.44 -8.56 -0.48
N ARG A 274 -8.98 -8.94 0.73
CA ARG A 274 -8.05 -10.09 0.96
C ARG A 274 -7.95 -10.50 2.43
N THR A 275 -7.20 -11.56 2.70
CA THR A 275 -6.84 -12.01 4.05
C THR A 275 -5.39 -11.65 4.41
N PHE A 276 -5.15 -11.37 5.70
CA PHE A 276 -3.83 -11.04 6.24
C PHE A 276 -3.70 -11.62 7.65
N THR A 277 -2.56 -12.22 7.98
CA THR A 277 -2.30 -12.71 9.35
C THR A 277 -1.20 -11.87 9.99
N LEU A 278 -1.49 -11.23 11.11
CA LEU A 278 -0.47 -10.56 11.93
C LEU A 278 0.30 -11.62 12.72
N GLU A 279 1.47 -11.99 12.19
CA GLU A 279 2.46 -12.84 12.83
C GLU A 279 3.86 -12.63 12.20
N ARG A 280 4.92 -12.93 12.96
CA ARG A 280 6.30 -13.08 12.45
C ARG A 280 6.72 -11.94 11.50
N ASP A 281 7.03 -12.27 10.24
CA ASP A 281 7.51 -11.33 9.23
C ASP A 281 6.48 -10.25 8.89
N ASN A 282 5.18 -10.56 8.97
CA ASN A 282 4.12 -9.57 8.76
C ASN A 282 4.12 -8.50 9.86
N THR A 283 4.32 -8.91 11.11
CA THR A 283 4.43 -8.00 12.25
C THR A 283 5.73 -7.20 12.19
N ALA A 284 6.84 -7.86 11.82
CA ALA A 284 8.14 -7.19 11.65
C ALA A 284 8.09 -6.11 10.55
N ALA A 285 7.50 -6.41 9.39
CA ALA A 285 7.36 -5.47 8.28
C ALA A 285 6.53 -4.23 8.66
N LEU A 286 5.61 -4.35 9.61
CA LEU A 286 4.71 -3.29 10.05
C LEU A 286 5.15 -2.59 11.35
N THR A 287 6.33 -2.91 11.89
CA THR A 287 6.82 -2.37 13.18
C THR A 287 6.78 -0.83 13.25
N HIS A 288 6.98 -0.13 12.13
CA HIS A 288 6.92 1.34 12.07
C HIS A 288 5.80 1.88 11.18
N ALA A 289 4.95 1.01 10.64
CA ALA A 289 3.94 1.35 9.65
C ALA A 289 2.52 1.31 10.23
N MET A 290 1.60 2.03 9.58
CA MET A 290 0.18 1.93 9.84
C MET A 290 -0.41 0.78 9.02
N LEU A 291 -1.07 -0.17 9.68
CA LEU A 291 -1.98 -1.10 9.02
C LEU A 291 -3.36 -0.46 8.95
N GLN A 292 -3.84 -0.14 7.73
CA GLN A 292 -5.21 0.29 7.53
C GLN A 292 -6.04 -0.88 6.99
N SER A 293 -7.04 -1.33 7.72
CA SER A 293 -7.94 -2.43 7.33
C SER A 293 -9.20 -1.84 6.69
N ASP A 294 -9.26 -1.84 5.36
CA ASP A 294 -10.42 -1.39 4.58
C ASP A 294 -11.49 -2.48 4.50
N SER A 295 -12.69 -2.08 4.06
CA SER A 295 -13.79 -2.97 3.75
C SER A 295 -13.33 -4.19 2.92
N GLU A 296 -13.91 -5.35 3.25
CA GLU A 296 -13.61 -6.65 2.64
C GLU A 296 -12.22 -7.24 2.98
N ASN A 297 -11.36 -6.53 3.71
CA ASN A 297 -10.15 -7.14 4.28
C ASN A 297 -10.46 -7.84 5.60
N THR A 298 -9.87 -9.01 5.79
CA THR A 298 -9.88 -9.74 7.07
C THR A 298 -8.45 -9.86 7.59
N THR A 299 -8.21 -9.36 8.80
CA THR A 299 -6.93 -9.51 9.49
C THR A 299 -7.07 -10.38 10.73
N SER A 300 -6.40 -11.54 10.73
CA SER A 300 -6.31 -12.39 11.91
C SER A 300 -5.08 -12.02 12.76
N VAL A 301 -5.22 -12.07 14.07
CA VAL A 301 -4.16 -11.78 15.03
C VAL A 301 -3.72 -13.10 15.66
N ASN A 302 -2.50 -13.53 15.38
CA ASN A 302 -1.97 -14.77 15.94
C ASN A 302 -1.53 -14.57 17.40
N VAL A 303 -1.37 -15.67 18.13
CA VAL A 303 -0.97 -15.70 19.54
C VAL A 303 0.32 -14.90 19.77
N GLY A 304 0.34 -14.16 20.88
CA GLY A 304 1.42 -13.28 21.29
C GLY A 304 1.16 -11.81 20.94
N GLU A 305 2.11 -10.96 21.36
CA GLU A 305 2.08 -9.53 21.04
C GLU A 305 2.45 -9.29 19.58
N GLN A 306 1.57 -8.63 18.84
CA GLN A 306 1.83 -8.12 17.50
C GLN A 306 2.12 -6.61 17.57
N SER A 307 3.39 -6.23 17.70
CA SER A 307 3.82 -4.83 17.77
C SER A 307 3.96 -4.22 16.37
N ILE A 308 3.09 -3.27 16.03
CA ILE A 308 3.10 -2.52 14.75
C ILE A 308 3.03 -1.01 15.02
N GLY A 309 3.34 -0.17 14.04
CA GLY A 309 3.35 1.29 14.24
C GLY A 309 1.97 1.85 14.54
N GLY A 310 0.96 1.44 13.77
CA GLY A 310 -0.41 1.90 13.94
C GLY A 310 -1.44 0.92 13.37
N LEU A 311 -2.68 1.06 13.84
CA LEU A 311 -3.84 0.35 13.30
C LEU A 311 -4.97 1.33 13.02
N ALA A 312 -5.52 1.29 11.80
CA ALA A 312 -6.68 2.09 11.41
C ALA A 312 -7.80 1.20 10.85
N MET A 313 -9.02 1.39 11.35
CA MET A 313 -10.20 0.66 10.88
C MET A 313 -10.99 1.48 9.87
N ASN A 314 -11.24 0.89 8.70
CA ASN A 314 -11.97 1.49 7.60
C ASN A 314 -12.96 0.52 6.94
N GLY A 315 -13.71 -0.19 7.77
CA GLY A 315 -14.73 -1.16 7.38
C GLY A 315 -14.25 -2.60 7.30
N GLY A 316 -12.96 -2.87 7.55
CA GLY A 316 -12.42 -4.22 7.57
C GLY A 316 -12.75 -5.02 8.83
N THR A 317 -12.32 -6.27 8.84
CA THR A 317 -12.58 -7.24 9.90
C THR A 317 -11.29 -7.59 10.63
N LEU A 318 -11.32 -7.58 11.97
CA LEU A 318 -10.26 -8.13 12.82
C LEU A 318 -10.73 -9.43 13.48
N ILE A 319 -9.89 -10.45 13.50
CA ILE A 319 -10.16 -11.72 14.18
C ILE A 319 -9.13 -11.91 15.28
N PHE A 320 -9.61 -12.06 16.51
CA PHE A 320 -8.81 -12.46 17.66
C PHE A 320 -9.27 -13.86 18.08
N ASP A 321 -8.39 -14.85 17.94
CA ASP A 321 -8.63 -16.22 18.42
C ASP A 321 -8.43 -16.25 19.95
N THR A 322 -9.39 -15.67 20.67
CA THR A 322 -9.41 -15.58 22.13
C THR A 322 -10.79 -15.92 22.65
N ASP A 323 -10.84 -16.80 23.65
CA ASP A 323 -12.07 -17.11 24.39
C ASP A 323 -12.42 -15.96 25.34
N ILE A 324 -13.70 -15.66 25.54
CA ILE A 324 -14.18 -14.75 26.59
C ILE A 324 -14.91 -15.54 27.70
N PRO A 325 -14.69 -15.28 29.02
CA PRO A 325 -13.80 -14.26 29.56
C PRO A 325 -12.36 -14.78 29.54
N ALA A 326 -11.50 -14.15 28.74
CA ALA A 326 -10.06 -14.34 28.86
C ALA A 326 -9.56 -13.67 30.15
N ALA A 327 -8.26 -13.81 30.39
CA ALA A 327 -7.53 -12.88 31.24
C ALA A 327 -7.78 -11.42 30.80
N THR A 328 -7.28 -10.45 31.56
CA THR A 328 -7.43 -9.00 31.24
C THR A 328 -6.83 -8.60 29.87
N LEU A 329 -6.16 -9.51 29.18
CA LEU A 329 -5.51 -9.37 27.88
C LEU A 329 -5.76 -10.62 27.04
N ALA A 330 -6.04 -10.45 25.75
CA ALA A 330 -6.21 -11.55 24.82
C ALA A 330 -4.90 -12.33 24.59
N GLU A 331 -5.00 -13.62 24.22
CA GLU A 331 -3.83 -14.47 23.96
C GLU A 331 -3.00 -13.96 22.76
N GLY A 332 -3.68 -13.53 21.70
CA GLY A 332 -3.12 -12.70 20.64
C GLY A 332 -3.64 -11.28 20.77
N TYR A 333 -2.76 -10.27 20.81
CA TYR A 333 -3.15 -8.87 20.91
C TYR A 333 -2.24 -7.98 20.06
N ILE A 334 -2.75 -6.83 19.65
CA ILE A 334 -1.99 -5.85 18.88
C ILE A 334 -1.47 -4.76 19.82
N SER A 335 -0.23 -4.32 19.63
CA SER A 335 0.39 -3.22 20.37
C SER A 335 0.81 -2.15 19.37
N VAL A 336 0.26 -0.94 19.51
CA VAL A 336 0.46 0.16 18.55
C VAL A 336 0.78 1.49 19.23
N ASP A 337 1.42 2.40 18.50
CA ASP A 337 1.50 3.79 18.96
C ASP A 337 0.16 4.51 18.73
N THR A 338 -0.49 4.26 17.58
CA THR A 338 -1.75 4.92 17.20
C THR A 338 -2.82 3.91 16.79
N LEU A 339 -3.97 3.97 17.44
CA LEU A 339 -5.20 3.28 17.05
C LEU A 339 -6.22 4.30 16.53
N VAL A 340 -6.71 4.09 15.31
CA VAL A 340 -7.78 4.88 14.70
C VAL A 340 -9.02 4.02 14.53
N VAL A 341 -10.04 4.31 15.33
CA VAL A 341 -11.33 3.60 15.36
C VAL A 341 -12.43 4.64 15.48
N GLY A 342 -13.09 4.97 14.39
CA GLY A 342 -14.07 6.06 14.34
C GLY A 342 -13.92 6.89 13.08
N ALA A 343 -15.04 7.44 12.58
CA ALA A 343 -15.07 8.10 11.30
C ALA A 343 -14.27 9.42 11.35
N GLY A 344 -13.41 9.65 10.37
CA GLY A 344 -12.69 10.91 10.25
C GLY A 344 -11.38 10.81 9.50
N ASP A 345 -10.63 11.90 9.57
CA ASP A 345 -9.32 12.02 8.97
C ASP A 345 -8.23 11.73 10.02
N TYR A 346 -7.16 11.05 9.61
CA TYR A 346 -5.94 10.94 10.39
C TYR A 346 -4.73 11.28 9.52
N THR A 347 -3.68 11.80 10.15
CA THR A 347 -2.41 12.09 9.47
C THR A 347 -1.37 11.08 9.89
N TRP A 348 -0.71 10.44 8.92
CA TRP A 348 0.41 9.55 9.15
C TRP A 348 1.57 9.96 8.25
N LYS A 349 2.76 10.18 8.84
CA LYS A 349 3.97 10.64 8.14
C LYS A 349 3.73 11.82 7.16
N GLY A 350 2.86 12.75 7.55
CA GLY A 350 2.55 13.95 6.76
C GLY A 350 1.52 13.77 5.64
N ARG A 351 1.01 12.55 5.40
CA ARG A 351 -0.11 12.30 4.48
C ARG A 351 -1.41 12.14 5.26
N ASN A 352 -2.49 12.73 4.72
CA ASN A 352 -3.83 12.62 5.29
C ASN A 352 -4.56 11.43 4.69
N TYR A 353 -5.24 10.68 5.54
CA TYR A 353 -6.04 9.51 5.21
C TYR A 353 -7.44 9.71 5.79
N GLN A 354 -8.44 9.19 5.10
CA GLN A 354 -9.83 9.22 5.57
C GLN A 354 -10.27 7.79 5.85
N VAL A 355 -10.96 7.61 6.97
CA VAL A 355 -11.58 6.34 7.33
C VAL A 355 -13.03 6.53 7.71
N ASN A 356 -13.87 5.56 7.35
CA ASN A 356 -15.26 5.51 7.79
C ASN A 356 -15.39 5.13 9.27
N GLY A 357 -14.31 4.60 9.88
CA GLY A 357 -14.27 4.22 11.28
C GLY A 357 -15.15 3.05 11.68
N THR A 358 -15.74 2.34 10.73
CA THR A 358 -16.53 1.14 10.96
C THR A 358 -15.65 -0.10 10.80
N GLY A 359 -16.21 -1.27 11.10
CA GLY A 359 -15.54 -2.54 10.94
C GLY A 359 -16.08 -3.57 11.92
N ASP A 360 -15.63 -4.80 11.75
CA ASP A 360 -16.03 -5.92 12.59
C ASP A 360 -14.85 -6.42 13.41
N VAL A 361 -15.12 -6.83 14.65
CA VAL A 361 -14.17 -7.54 15.51
C VAL A 361 -14.78 -8.87 15.88
N LEU A 362 -14.11 -9.96 15.53
CA LEU A 362 -14.54 -11.33 15.79
C LEU A 362 -13.70 -11.92 16.93
N ILE A 363 -14.40 -12.61 17.82
CA ILE A 363 -13.86 -13.29 19.00
C ILE A 363 -14.62 -14.61 19.24
N ASP A 364 -14.08 -15.53 20.04
CA ASP A 364 -14.84 -16.68 20.50
C ASP A 364 -15.68 -16.30 21.75
N VAL A 365 -17.00 -16.33 21.59
CA VAL A 365 -17.96 -16.05 22.68
C VAL A 365 -18.66 -17.35 23.06
N PRO A 366 -18.55 -17.82 24.31
CA PRO A 366 -19.24 -19.02 24.76
C PRO A 366 -20.76 -18.90 24.61
N LYS A 367 -21.39 -19.94 24.06
CA LYS A 367 -22.85 -20.07 23.99
C LYS A 367 -23.30 -21.34 24.74
N PRO A 368 -24.05 -21.23 25.86
CA PRO A 368 -24.52 -20.00 26.53
C PRO A 368 -23.43 -19.31 27.35
N TRP A 369 -23.48 -17.97 27.43
CA TRP A 369 -22.66 -17.20 28.37
C TRP A 369 -23.22 -17.35 29.79
N ASN A 370 -22.41 -17.86 30.71
CA ASN A 370 -22.75 -17.92 32.13
C ASN A 370 -22.15 -16.70 32.84
N ASP A 371 -22.89 -15.60 32.85
CA ASP A 371 -22.49 -14.37 33.56
C ASP A 371 -22.20 -14.63 35.05
N PRO A 372 -20.98 -14.39 35.55
CA PRO A 372 -20.61 -14.60 36.95
C PRO A 372 -21.32 -13.62 37.92
N ILE A 373 -21.97 -12.57 37.41
CA ILE A 373 -22.69 -11.53 38.16
C ILE A 373 -24.21 -11.79 38.13
N ALA A 374 -24.66 -12.93 37.58
CA ALA A 374 -26.04 -13.33 37.38
C ALA A 374 -26.89 -13.60 38.64
N ASN A 375 -26.60 -13.00 39.79
CA ASN A 375 -27.48 -13.03 40.96
C ASN A 375 -28.22 -11.70 41.10
N ASN A 376 -29.43 -11.67 40.53
CA ASN A 376 -30.50 -10.67 40.74
C ASN A 376 -30.00 -9.20 40.71
N PRO A 377 -30.13 -8.44 39.61
CA PRO A 377 -29.76 -7.03 39.60
C PRO A 377 -30.48 -6.33 40.75
N LEU A 378 -29.72 -5.71 41.64
CA LEU A 378 -30.27 -4.85 42.67
C LEU A 378 -30.96 -3.69 41.96
N THR A 379 -32.28 -3.77 41.83
CA THR A 379 -33.12 -2.71 41.24
C THR A 379 -33.09 -1.39 42.02
N THR A 380 -32.29 -1.33 43.09
CA THR A 380 -32.00 -0.14 43.89
C THR A 380 -30.73 0.59 43.47
N LEU A 381 -29.89 0.02 42.59
CA LEU A 381 -28.69 0.67 42.04
C LEU A 381 -29.06 1.60 40.89
N ASN A 382 -28.32 2.70 40.73
CA ASN A 382 -28.49 3.59 39.59
C ASN A 382 -27.77 3.05 38.34
N LEU A 383 -28.04 3.65 37.16
CA LEU A 383 -27.51 3.16 35.88
C LEU A 383 -25.97 3.09 35.85
N LEU A 384 -25.27 4.06 36.44
CA LEU A 384 -23.81 4.11 36.44
C LEU A 384 -23.20 3.01 37.32
N GLU A 385 -23.87 2.65 38.41
CA GLU A 385 -23.47 1.52 39.27
C GLU A 385 -23.71 0.16 38.60
N HIS A 386 -24.59 0.12 37.59
CA HIS A 386 -24.91 -1.07 36.83
C HIS A 386 -23.97 -1.29 35.63
N ASP A 387 -23.37 -0.23 35.09
CA ASP A 387 -22.37 -0.30 34.00
C ASP A 387 -20.93 -0.59 34.53
N ASP A 388 -20.72 -0.54 35.85
CA ASP A 388 -19.42 -0.68 36.53
C ASP A 388 -18.97 -2.14 36.78
N SER A 389 -19.60 -3.15 36.17
CA SER A 389 -19.32 -4.56 36.44
C SER A 389 -18.39 -5.18 35.37
N HIS A 390 -17.08 -5.06 35.61
CA HIS A 390 -16.02 -5.19 34.60
C HIS A 390 -15.57 -6.65 34.36
N VAL A 391 -15.92 -7.21 33.20
CA VAL A 391 -15.07 -8.20 32.52
C VAL A 391 -14.53 -7.50 31.27
N GLY A 392 -13.27 -7.06 31.33
CA GLY A 392 -12.59 -6.38 30.24
C GLY A 392 -11.43 -7.20 29.70
N VAL A 393 -11.48 -7.55 28.42
CA VAL A 393 -10.36 -8.19 27.69
C VAL A 393 -9.78 -7.15 26.74
N GLN A 394 -8.51 -6.78 26.94
CA GLN A 394 -7.81 -5.89 26.03
C GLN A 394 -7.42 -6.62 24.73
N LEU A 395 -7.85 -6.10 23.59
CA LEU A 395 -7.53 -6.63 22.25
C LEU A 395 -6.40 -5.84 21.58
N VAL A 396 -6.39 -4.52 21.78
CA VAL A 396 -5.37 -3.62 21.25
C VAL A 396 -4.86 -2.72 22.37
N LYS A 397 -3.55 -2.66 22.54
CA LYS A 397 -2.84 -1.65 23.34
C LYS A 397 -2.44 -0.49 22.43
N ALA A 398 -2.71 0.74 22.83
CA ALA A 398 -2.43 1.93 22.05
C ALA A 398 -1.99 3.10 22.94
N GLN A 399 -0.97 3.85 22.53
CA GLN A 399 -0.59 5.09 23.22
C GLN A 399 -1.51 6.26 22.86
N THR A 400 -1.99 6.27 21.62
CA THR A 400 -2.93 7.27 21.10
C THR A 400 -4.15 6.56 20.54
N VAL A 401 -5.34 6.99 20.94
CA VAL A 401 -6.61 6.50 20.40
C VAL A 401 -7.35 7.66 19.75
N ILE A 402 -7.72 7.50 18.49
CA ILE A 402 -8.52 8.45 17.72
C ILE A 402 -9.88 7.81 17.45
N GLY A 403 -10.94 8.43 17.99
CA GLY A 403 -12.33 7.97 17.87
C GLY A 403 -12.79 7.07 19.03
N SER A 404 -13.77 6.20 18.78
CA SER A 404 -14.37 5.32 19.78
C SER A 404 -14.56 3.91 19.24
N GLY A 405 -14.19 2.90 20.04
CA GLY A 405 -14.44 1.48 19.71
C GLY A 405 -15.92 1.13 19.55
N GLY A 406 -16.83 1.97 20.06
CA GLY A 406 -18.28 1.81 19.89
C GLY A 406 -18.78 2.00 18.45
N SER A 407 -17.93 2.42 17.51
CA SER A 407 -18.25 2.44 16.07
C SER A 407 -18.00 1.11 15.36
N LEU A 408 -17.39 0.14 16.05
CA LEU A 408 -17.13 -1.21 15.55
C LEU A 408 -18.22 -2.18 16.01
N THR A 409 -18.45 -3.23 15.23
CA THR A 409 -19.41 -4.30 15.58
C THR A 409 -18.66 -5.48 16.18
N LEU A 410 -19.12 -5.99 17.32
CA LEU A 410 -18.63 -7.23 17.90
C LEU A 410 -19.39 -8.42 17.32
N ARG A 411 -18.66 -9.39 16.77
CA ARG A 411 -19.21 -10.61 16.20
C ARG A 411 -18.56 -11.85 16.81
N ASP A 412 -19.23 -12.98 16.73
CA ASP A 412 -18.60 -14.27 17.02
C ASP A 412 -17.76 -14.76 15.83
N LEU A 413 -17.01 -15.85 16.01
CA LEU A 413 -16.20 -16.46 14.95
C LEU A 413 -17.01 -17.00 13.76
N GLN A 414 -18.34 -17.08 13.86
CA GLN A 414 -19.22 -17.44 12.74
C GLN A 414 -19.67 -16.19 11.95
N GLY A 415 -19.40 -14.99 12.46
CA GLY A 415 -19.76 -13.72 11.85
C GLY A 415 -21.13 -13.18 12.31
N ASP A 416 -21.80 -13.87 13.22
CA ASP A 416 -23.06 -13.39 13.80
C ASP A 416 -22.76 -12.28 14.82
N GLU A 417 -23.62 -11.25 14.88
CA GLU A 417 -23.47 -10.20 15.88
C GLU A 417 -23.65 -10.78 17.29
N VAL A 418 -22.79 -10.37 18.22
CA VAL A 418 -22.92 -10.76 19.62
C VAL A 418 -24.08 -9.98 20.23
N GLU A 419 -25.25 -10.61 20.28
CA GLU A 419 -26.47 -10.06 20.82
C GLU A 419 -26.36 -9.69 22.32
N ALA A 420 -27.30 -8.87 22.79
CA ALA A 420 -27.45 -8.66 24.22
C ALA A 420 -27.84 -9.98 24.90
N ASP A 421 -27.20 -10.27 26.03
CA ASP A 421 -27.41 -11.49 26.80
C ASP A 421 -28.58 -11.33 27.79
N LYS A 422 -28.77 -10.13 28.34
CA LYS A 422 -29.78 -9.88 29.38
C LYS A 422 -30.47 -8.53 29.24
N THR A 423 -31.77 -8.52 29.53
CA THR A 423 -32.54 -7.30 29.75
C THR A 423 -32.85 -7.15 31.24
N LEU A 424 -32.54 -6.00 31.83
CA LEU A 424 -32.69 -5.74 33.25
C LEU A 424 -33.52 -4.48 33.50
N HIS A 425 -34.47 -4.59 34.43
CA HIS A 425 -35.29 -3.46 34.87
C HIS A 425 -34.43 -2.44 35.63
N ILE A 426 -34.47 -1.20 35.18
CA ILE A 426 -33.87 -0.06 35.89
C ILE A 426 -34.99 0.66 36.64
N ALA A 427 -34.94 0.62 37.97
CA ALA A 427 -35.94 1.26 38.82
C ALA A 427 -35.38 2.48 39.56
N GLN A 428 -36.22 3.49 39.74
CA GLN A 428 -35.92 4.67 40.54
C GLN A 428 -37.03 4.87 41.56
N ASN A 429 -36.66 4.96 42.83
CA ASN A 429 -37.60 5.06 43.95
C ASN A 429 -38.66 3.94 43.93
N GLY A 430 -38.27 2.72 43.53
CA GLY A 430 -39.15 1.55 43.48
C GLY A 430 -40.08 1.47 42.25
N THR A 431 -40.00 2.41 41.30
CA THR A 431 -40.73 2.34 40.01
C THR A 431 -39.79 1.98 38.89
N VAL A 432 -40.10 0.97 38.08
CA VAL A 432 -39.32 0.64 36.87
C VAL A 432 -39.52 1.73 35.82
N VAL A 433 -38.43 2.41 35.46
CA VAL A 433 -38.43 3.56 34.54
C VAL A 433 -37.82 3.23 33.18
N ALA A 434 -37.03 2.17 33.08
CA ALA A 434 -36.41 1.73 31.83
C ALA A 434 -36.05 0.23 31.86
N GLU A 435 -35.81 -0.32 30.67
CA GLU A 435 -35.13 -1.60 30.46
C GLU A 435 -33.70 -1.33 29.96
N GLY A 436 -32.70 -1.99 30.51
CA GLY A 436 -31.32 -1.97 30.01
C GLY A 436 -30.94 -3.31 29.41
N ASP A 437 -30.46 -3.32 28.17
CA ASP A 437 -29.93 -4.50 27.51
C ASP A 437 -28.42 -4.55 27.74
N TYR A 438 -27.95 -5.61 28.39
CA TYR A 438 -26.57 -5.84 28.78
C TYR A 438 -25.96 -6.98 27.95
N GLY A 439 -24.71 -6.79 27.53
CA GLY A 439 -23.97 -7.77 26.76
C GLY A 439 -22.54 -7.32 26.50
N PHE A 440 -21.80 -8.09 25.71
CA PHE A 440 -20.47 -7.69 25.29
C PHE A 440 -20.53 -6.55 24.27
N ARG A 441 -19.65 -5.57 24.46
CA ARG A 441 -19.49 -4.41 23.58
C ARG A 441 -18.01 -4.06 23.42
N LEU A 442 -17.71 -3.37 22.33
CA LEU A 442 -16.39 -2.79 22.11
C LEU A 442 -16.34 -1.38 22.71
N THR A 443 -15.24 -1.09 23.38
CA THR A 443 -14.99 0.24 23.97
C THR A 443 -13.53 0.59 23.83
N THR A 444 -13.23 1.88 23.91
CA THR A 444 -11.85 2.38 23.91
C THR A 444 -11.57 3.20 25.15
N ALA A 445 -10.37 3.06 25.68
CA ALA A 445 -9.85 3.93 26.73
C ALA A 445 -8.76 4.86 26.15
N PRO A 446 -8.87 6.19 26.34
CA PRO A 446 -7.85 7.13 25.88
C PRO A 446 -6.46 6.80 26.42
N GLY A 447 -5.48 6.70 25.52
CA GLY A 447 -4.10 6.38 25.89
C GLY A 447 -3.87 4.94 26.33
N ASP A 448 -4.81 4.03 26.01
CA ASP A 448 -4.71 2.65 26.44
C ASP A 448 -5.13 1.65 25.34
N GLY A 449 -6.28 1.81 24.68
CA GLY A 449 -6.60 1.03 23.47
C GLY A 449 -8.03 0.47 23.40
N LEU A 450 -8.20 -0.70 22.77
CA LEU A 450 -9.48 -1.33 22.45
C LEU A 450 -9.76 -2.54 23.35
N TYR A 451 -10.98 -2.61 23.86
CA TYR A 451 -11.43 -3.60 24.83
C TYR A 451 -12.75 -4.25 24.42
N VAL A 452 -12.89 -5.53 24.73
CA VAL A 452 -14.21 -6.16 24.88
C VAL A 452 -14.61 -6.04 26.35
N ASN A 453 -15.71 -5.33 26.60
CA ASN A 453 -16.28 -5.15 27.93
C ASN A 453 -17.70 -5.71 27.97
N TYR A 454 -18.10 -6.30 29.10
CA TYR A 454 -19.51 -6.59 29.37
C TYR A 454 -20.16 -5.37 30.03
N GLY A 455 -21.24 -4.85 29.46
CA GLY A 455 -21.90 -3.65 29.96
C GLY A 455 -23.19 -3.32 29.24
N LEU A 456 -23.73 -2.13 29.48
CA LEU A 456 -24.98 -1.67 28.86
C LEU A 456 -24.76 -1.45 27.35
N LYS A 457 -25.49 -2.19 26.50
CA LYS A 457 -25.53 -2.01 25.05
C LYS A 457 -26.63 -1.04 24.62
N ALA A 458 -27.81 -1.16 25.22
CA ALA A 458 -28.96 -0.33 24.88
C ALA A 458 -29.82 -0.02 26.12
N LEU A 459 -30.52 1.10 26.07
CA LEU A 459 -31.40 1.58 27.14
C LEU A 459 -32.73 2.01 26.55
N ASN A 460 -33.83 1.41 27.04
CA ASN A 460 -35.19 1.72 26.62
C ASN A 460 -35.99 2.33 27.76
N ILE A 461 -36.17 3.66 27.74
CA ILE A 461 -36.92 4.38 28.78
C ILE A 461 -38.42 4.24 28.53
N HIS A 462 -39.16 3.83 29.55
CA HIS A 462 -40.61 3.67 29.48
C HIS A 462 -41.32 5.01 29.21
N GLY A 463 -42.39 4.96 28.42
CA GLY A 463 -43.18 6.13 28.08
C GLY A 463 -43.69 6.88 29.32
N GLY A 464 -43.42 8.19 29.38
CA GLY A 464 -43.83 9.05 30.50
C GLY A 464 -42.99 8.89 31.78
N GLN A 465 -41.95 8.05 31.78
CA GLN A 465 -40.99 7.93 32.87
C GLN A 465 -39.79 8.85 32.68
N LYS A 466 -39.04 9.07 33.77
CA LYS A 466 -37.77 9.80 33.77
C LYS A 466 -36.70 8.90 34.38
N LEU A 467 -35.59 8.74 33.67
CA LEU A 467 -34.38 8.14 34.22
C LEU A 467 -33.43 9.26 34.66
N THR A 468 -33.06 9.27 35.94
CA THR A 468 -32.12 10.22 36.53
C THR A 468 -30.75 9.56 36.66
N LEU A 469 -29.71 10.13 36.04
CA LEU A 469 -28.33 9.71 36.33
C LEU A 469 -27.92 10.27 37.70
N ALA A 470 -27.32 9.43 38.54
CA ALA A 470 -26.90 9.78 39.89
C ALA A 470 -25.49 9.24 40.16
N GLU A 471 -24.76 9.90 41.05
CA GLU A 471 -23.45 9.44 41.53
C GLU A 471 -23.54 8.08 42.24
N HIS A 472 -22.43 7.34 42.30
CA HIS A 472 -22.34 6.09 43.03
C HIS A 472 -22.67 6.31 44.52
N GLY A 473 -23.46 5.44 45.12
CA GLY A 473 -23.95 5.58 46.49
C GLY A 473 -22.80 5.70 47.50
N GLY A 474 -22.63 6.88 48.10
CA GLY A 474 -21.58 7.14 49.08
C GLY A 474 -20.22 7.57 48.49
N ALA A 475 -20.18 7.92 47.20
CA ALA A 475 -18.99 8.50 46.58
C ALA A 475 -18.68 9.92 47.09
N TYR A 476 -17.41 10.30 47.09
CA TYR A 476 -16.94 11.62 47.53
C TYR A 476 -15.66 12.04 46.79
N GLY A 477 -15.51 13.33 46.51
CA GLY A 477 -14.40 13.83 45.69
C GLY A 477 -14.53 13.35 44.24
N ALA A 478 -13.41 13.05 43.58
CA ALA A 478 -13.39 12.67 42.15
C ALA A 478 -14.16 11.38 41.82
N THR A 479 -14.48 10.52 42.81
CA THR A 479 -15.29 9.32 42.59
C THR A 479 -16.79 9.60 42.52
N ALA A 480 -17.22 10.81 42.92
CA ALA A 480 -18.61 11.28 42.81
C ALA A 480 -18.92 11.89 41.43
N ASP A 481 -17.89 12.15 40.62
CA ASP A 481 -18.09 12.65 39.26
C ASP A 481 -18.86 11.62 38.44
N MET A 482 -20.02 12.04 37.91
CA MET A 482 -20.87 11.23 37.04
C MET A 482 -20.26 11.14 35.63
N SER A 483 -19.09 10.52 35.53
CA SER A 483 -18.47 10.14 34.27
C SER A 483 -18.83 8.69 33.93
N ALA A 484 -19.18 8.43 32.67
CA ALA A 484 -19.05 7.07 32.15
C ALA A 484 -17.58 6.67 32.29
N LYS A 485 -17.30 5.55 32.95
CA LYS A 485 -15.94 5.04 33.16
C LYS A 485 -15.50 4.16 32.01
#